data_AF-A0A924DWU3-F1
#
_entry.id   AF-A0A924DWU3-F1
#
_cell.length_a   1.000
_cell.length_b   1.000
_cell.length_c   1.000
_cell.angle_alpha   90.00
_cell.angle_beta   90.00
_cell.angle_gamma   90.00
#
_symmetry.space_group_name_H-M   'P 1'
#
loop_
_entity.id
_entity.type
_entity.pdbx_description
1 polymer ?
#
loop_
_entity_poly.entity_id
_entity_poly.type
_entity_poly.pdbx_seq_one_letter_code
_entity_poly.pdbx_strand_id
1 'polypeptide(L)'
;MTRIALLAAVTLALTACQAKPEPYKTLISGTVETTTVAFQSSDGHLKMGGQDIRVTFVDAANKPVTVTSPTLTMSLAPGSGSPGAQVPVTLTEGEKGLYGGKPDLGIQGNWQAKVTWTQDGKPLSWGFGTMVL
;
A
#
# COMPACT_ATOMS: atom_id res chain seq x y z
N MET A 1 -14.61 9.55 68.41
CA MET A 1 -13.78 10.69 68.00
C MET A 1 -13.04 10.25 66.74
N THR A 2 -13.47 10.68 65.54
CA THR A 2 -12.77 11.71 64.71
C THR A 2 -11.50 11.11 64.06
N ARG A 3 -11.24 10.93 62.75
CA ARG A 3 -11.71 11.43 61.44
C ARG A 3 -11.06 10.60 60.29
N ILE A 4 -11.75 10.47 59.13
CA ILE A 4 -11.31 10.73 57.71
C ILE A 4 -9.90 10.20 57.30
N ALA A 5 -9.71 9.35 56.28
CA ALA A 5 -9.69 9.81 54.87
C ALA A 5 -9.72 8.66 53.84
N LEU A 6 -10.47 8.95 52.78
CA LEU A 6 -10.65 8.27 51.50
C LEU A 6 -9.35 8.30 50.67
N LEU A 7 -8.88 7.17 50.12
CA LEU A 7 -8.01 7.17 48.94
C LEU A 7 -8.58 6.20 47.89
N ALA A 8 -9.35 6.77 46.97
CA ALA A 8 -9.75 6.12 45.73
C ALA A 8 -8.55 6.15 44.76
N ALA A 9 -7.95 4.99 44.50
CA ALA A 9 -7.00 4.84 43.41
C ALA A 9 -7.77 4.73 42.10
N VAL A 10 -7.97 5.87 41.44
CA VAL A 10 -8.46 5.94 40.06
C VAL A 10 -7.32 5.51 39.15
N THR A 11 -7.34 4.26 38.69
CA THR A 11 -6.48 3.79 37.59
C THR A 11 -7.02 4.36 36.29
N LEU A 12 -6.40 5.44 35.79
CA LEU A 12 -6.63 5.95 34.44
C LEU A 12 -6.20 4.88 33.42
N ALA A 13 -7.17 4.18 32.85
CA ALA A 13 -6.96 3.44 31.61
C ALA A 13 -6.80 4.45 30.47
N LEU A 14 -5.57 4.69 30.03
CA LEU A 14 -5.31 5.31 28.73
C LEU A 14 -5.65 4.27 27.65
N THR A 15 -6.93 4.12 27.34
CA THR A 15 -7.33 3.58 26.04
C THR A 15 -6.94 4.62 24.99
N ALA A 16 -5.70 4.49 24.49
CA ALA A 16 -5.32 5.10 23.24
C ALA A 16 -6.25 4.51 22.17
N CYS A 17 -7.31 5.26 21.86
CA CYS A 17 -8.15 5.04 20.71
C CYS A 17 -7.25 5.31 19.50
N GLN A 18 -6.49 4.29 19.08
CA GLN A 18 -5.77 4.32 17.82
C GLN A 18 -6.83 4.53 16.75
N ALA A 19 -6.86 5.72 16.16
CA ALA A 19 -7.70 6.01 15.01
C ALA A 19 -7.42 4.91 13.99
N LYS A 20 -8.40 4.02 13.79
CA LYS A 20 -8.33 2.95 12.80
C LYS A 20 -8.13 3.68 11.47
N PRO A 21 -6.99 3.55 10.79
CA PRO A 21 -6.83 4.17 9.49
C PRO A 21 -7.96 3.63 8.61
N GLU A 22 -8.69 4.53 7.95
CA GLU A 22 -9.60 4.15 6.87
C GLU A 22 -8.90 3.10 6.00
N PRO A 23 -9.54 1.94 5.74
CA PRO A 23 -8.88 0.87 5.01
C PRO A 23 -8.53 1.41 3.63
N TYR A 24 -7.24 1.35 3.27
CA TYR A 24 -6.81 1.58 1.90
C TYR A 24 -7.68 0.75 0.95
N LYS A 25 -8.14 1.38 -0.12
CA LYS A 25 -8.99 0.74 -1.12
C LYS A 25 -8.13 0.23 -2.27
N THR A 26 -8.39 -1.00 -2.67
CA THR A 26 -7.72 -1.63 -3.81
C THR A 26 -8.11 -0.92 -5.10
N LEU A 27 -7.11 -0.40 -5.83
CA LEU A 27 -7.31 0.05 -7.21
C LEU A 27 -7.36 -1.15 -8.14
N ILE A 28 -6.43 -2.08 -7.94
CA ILE A 28 -6.26 -3.24 -8.80
C ILE A 28 -5.44 -4.32 -8.09
N SER A 29 -5.77 -5.59 -8.36
CA SER A 29 -5.11 -6.76 -7.76
C SER A 29 -5.03 -7.92 -8.74
N GLY A 30 -4.12 -8.84 -8.48
CA GLY A 30 -3.89 -10.01 -9.32
C GLY A 30 -3.02 -11.02 -8.59
N THR A 31 -3.05 -12.25 -9.08
CA THR A 31 -2.35 -13.37 -8.45
C THR A 31 -1.26 -13.86 -9.38
N VAL A 32 -0.06 -14.03 -8.82
CA VAL A 32 1.06 -14.71 -9.48
C VAL A 32 1.40 -15.94 -8.65
N GLU A 33 1.35 -17.10 -9.30
CA GLU A 33 1.41 -18.41 -8.63
C GLU A 33 0.34 -18.52 -7.52
N THR A 34 0.74 -18.39 -6.26
CA THR A 34 -0.13 -18.47 -5.08
C THR A 34 -0.20 -17.16 -4.28
N THR A 35 0.49 -16.11 -4.75
CA THR A 35 0.57 -14.82 -4.06
C THR A 35 -0.32 -13.80 -4.78
N THR A 36 -1.32 -13.29 -4.07
CA THR A 36 -2.10 -12.13 -4.51
C THR A 36 -1.37 -10.85 -4.15
N VAL A 37 -1.20 -10.00 -5.16
CA VAL A 37 -0.65 -8.66 -5.04
C VAL A 37 -1.78 -7.67 -5.25
N ALA A 38 -1.91 -6.67 -4.38
CA ALA A 38 -2.89 -5.60 -4.53
C ALA A 38 -2.21 -4.24 -4.42
N PHE A 39 -2.55 -3.35 -5.34
CA PHE A 39 -2.14 -1.95 -5.31
C PHE A 39 -3.32 -1.11 -4.83
N GLN A 40 -3.07 -0.28 -3.82
CA GLN A 40 -4.10 0.38 -3.05
C GLN A 40 -3.75 1.85 -2.82
N SER A 41 -4.77 2.70 -2.70
CA SER A 41 -4.65 4.09 -2.25
C SER A 41 -5.68 4.36 -1.16
N SER A 42 -5.61 5.52 -0.52
CA SER A 42 -6.53 5.87 0.58
C SER A 42 -8.00 5.91 0.15
N ASP A 43 -8.29 6.26 -1.11
CA ASP A 43 -9.65 6.40 -1.62
C ASP A 43 -9.96 5.58 -2.87
N GLY A 44 -9.02 4.73 -3.32
CA GLY A 44 -9.20 3.84 -4.47
C GLY A 44 -9.00 4.52 -5.81
N HIS A 45 -8.44 5.73 -5.82
CA HIS A 45 -8.11 6.47 -7.04
C HIS A 45 -6.64 6.85 -7.06
N LEU A 46 -6.10 7.09 -8.26
CA LEU A 46 -4.83 7.78 -8.42
C LEU A 46 -5.09 9.29 -8.37
N LYS A 47 -4.11 10.06 -7.88
CA LYS A 47 -4.17 11.52 -7.80
C LYS A 47 -2.91 12.16 -8.38
N MET A 48 -3.08 13.33 -8.99
CA MET A 48 -1.95 14.14 -9.40
C MET A 48 -1.08 14.53 -8.21
N GLY A 49 0.22 14.60 -8.43
CA GLY A 49 1.21 14.91 -7.41
C GLY A 49 1.56 13.69 -6.54
N GLY A 50 2.21 13.97 -5.41
CA GLY A 50 2.59 12.96 -4.41
C GLY A 50 1.37 12.41 -3.66
N GLN A 51 1.21 11.10 -3.68
CA GLN A 51 0.14 10.40 -2.93
C GLN A 51 0.68 9.16 -2.22
N ASP A 52 0.10 8.81 -1.08
CA ASP A 52 0.47 7.59 -0.36
C ASP A 52 -0.26 6.39 -0.96
N ILE A 53 0.51 5.35 -1.26
CA ILE A 53 0.00 4.09 -1.79
C ILE A 53 0.46 2.92 -0.92
N ARG A 54 -0.22 1.79 -1.09
CA ARG A 54 0.20 0.50 -0.52
C ARG A 54 0.24 -0.58 -1.58
N VAL A 55 1.20 -1.47 -1.43
CA VAL A 55 1.25 -2.75 -2.12
C VAL A 55 1.21 -3.86 -1.07
N THR A 56 0.23 -4.75 -1.17
CA THR A 56 0.11 -5.89 -0.25
C THR A 56 0.38 -7.20 -0.97
N PHE A 57 1.02 -8.12 -0.28
CA PHE A 57 1.28 -9.49 -0.73
C PHE A 57 0.63 -10.46 0.24
N VAL A 58 -0.31 -11.26 -0.24
CA VAL A 58 -1.01 -12.26 0.58
C VAL A 58 -1.07 -13.60 -0.13
N ASP A 59 -1.14 -14.69 0.63
CA ASP A 59 -1.39 -16.02 0.10
C ASP A 59 -2.90 -16.23 -0.21
N ALA A 60 -3.25 -17.41 -0.73
CA ALA A 60 -4.64 -17.79 -1.00
C ALA A 60 -5.55 -17.81 0.24
N ALA A 61 -4.98 -17.85 1.45
CA ALA A 61 -5.71 -17.76 2.71
C ALA A 61 -5.77 -16.31 3.26
N ASN A 62 -5.38 -15.32 2.44
CA ASN A 62 -5.27 -13.91 2.80
C ASN A 62 -4.28 -13.62 3.94
N LYS A 63 -3.28 -14.48 4.14
CA LYS A 63 -2.23 -14.25 5.14
C LYS A 63 -1.08 -13.46 4.52
N PRO A 64 -0.46 -12.51 5.24
CA PRO A 64 0.62 -11.72 4.68
C PRO A 64 1.86 -12.56 4.35
N VAL A 65 2.38 -12.36 3.14
CA VAL A 65 3.59 -13.01 2.61
C VAL A 65 4.74 -12.02 2.67
N THR A 66 5.87 -12.43 3.24
CA THR A 66 7.11 -11.65 3.16
C THR A 66 7.74 -11.85 1.80
N VAL A 67 8.10 -10.76 1.15
CA VAL A 67 8.82 -10.77 -0.12
C VAL A 67 10.11 -9.97 0.00
N THR A 68 11.07 -10.24 -0.87
CA THR A 68 12.36 -9.54 -0.87
C THR A 68 12.40 -8.54 -2.01
N SER A 69 12.90 -7.33 -1.72
CA SER A 69 13.13 -6.25 -2.68
C SER A 69 11.93 -5.94 -3.60
N PRO A 70 10.71 -5.72 -3.07
CA PRO A 70 9.60 -5.33 -3.92
C PRO A 70 9.84 -3.93 -4.50
N THR A 71 9.60 -3.76 -5.80
CA THR A 71 9.69 -2.46 -6.48
C THR A 71 8.43 -2.23 -7.29
N LEU A 72 7.88 -1.01 -7.21
CA LEU A 72 6.76 -0.56 -8.03
C LEU A 72 7.28 0.39 -9.11
N THR A 73 6.76 0.27 -10.33
CA THR A 73 6.97 1.23 -11.42
C THR A 73 5.62 1.61 -11.99
N MET A 74 5.32 2.91 -12.00
CA MET A 74 4.14 3.47 -12.66
C MET A 74 4.55 3.92 -14.06
N SER A 75 3.82 3.50 -15.09
CA SER A 75 4.07 3.86 -16.49
C SER A 75 2.83 4.51 -17.09
N LEU A 76 2.96 5.69 -17.69
CA LEU A 76 1.90 6.29 -18.49
C LEU A 76 1.78 5.49 -19.79
N ALA A 77 0.58 5.02 -20.11
CA ALA A 77 0.30 4.31 -21.33
C ALA A 77 0.65 5.19 -22.55
N PRO A 78 1.30 4.64 -23.59
CA PRO A 78 1.60 5.39 -24.80
C PRO A 78 0.33 5.95 -25.43
N GLY A 79 0.38 7.21 -25.87
CA GLY A 79 -0.75 7.90 -26.50
C GLY A 79 -0.27 8.95 -27.51
N SER A 80 -1.21 9.58 -28.23
CA SER A 80 -0.98 10.44 -29.42
C SER A 80 -0.30 11.79 -29.15
N GLY A 81 0.53 11.92 -28.11
CA GLY A 81 1.19 13.19 -27.79
C GLY A 81 2.14 13.22 -26.60
N SER A 82 2.34 12.11 -25.86
CA SER A 82 3.32 12.05 -24.77
C SER A 82 4.31 10.90 -25.00
N PRO A 83 5.63 11.14 -24.90
CA PRO A 83 6.54 10.03 -24.64
C PRO A 83 6.10 9.43 -23.30
N GLY A 84 5.83 8.12 -23.25
CA GLY A 84 5.35 7.48 -22.02
C GLY A 84 6.27 7.84 -20.83
N ALA A 85 5.68 8.29 -19.72
CA ALA A 85 6.41 8.58 -18.51
C ALA A 85 6.57 7.31 -17.67
N GLN A 86 7.71 7.17 -16.98
CA GLN A 86 7.93 6.11 -16.00
C GLN A 86 8.33 6.73 -14.66
N VAL A 87 7.65 6.32 -13.59
CA VAL A 87 7.89 6.75 -12.22
C VAL A 87 8.21 5.52 -11.38
N PRO A 88 9.49 5.26 -11.07
CA PRO A 88 9.86 4.23 -10.11
C PRO A 88 9.44 4.67 -8.71
N VAL A 89 8.96 3.73 -7.91
CA VAL A 89 8.50 3.97 -6.54
C VAL A 89 9.25 3.05 -5.60
N THR A 90 9.98 3.65 -4.67
CA THR A 90 10.59 2.92 -3.55
C THR A 90 9.48 2.44 -2.62
N LEU A 91 9.46 1.13 -2.38
CA LEU A 91 8.53 0.49 -1.46
C LEU A 91 9.25 0.20 -0.14
N THR A 92 8.62 0.58 0.97
CA THR A 92 9.14 0.36 2.32
C THR A 92 8.16 -0.52 3.09
N GLU A 93 8.64 -1.61 3.68
CA GLU A 93 7.80 -2.48 4.51
C GLU A 93 7.40 -1.74 5.79
N GLY A 94 6.10 -1.68 6.05
CA GLY A 94 5.57 -1.14 7.31
C GLY A 94 5.15 -2.26 8.25
N GLU A 95 4.26 -3.11 7.75
CA GLU A 95 3.85 -4.36 8.39
C GLU A 95 4.20 -5.52 7.46
N LYS A 96 4.31 -6.74 8.00
CA LYS A 96 4.65 -7.92 7.21
C LYS A 96 3.77 -8.02 5.97
N GLY A 97 4.37 -8.06 4.78
CA GLY A 97 3.65 -8.19 3.51
C GLY A 97 2.89 -6.93 3.06
N LEU A 98 3.05 -5.81 3.75
CA LEU A 98 2.48 -4.51 3.42
C LEU A 98 3.60 -3.49 3.21
N TYR A 99 3.67 -2.96 2.00
CA TYR A 99 4.71 -2.04 1.59
C TYR A 99 4.10 -0.69 1.20
N GLY A 100 4.53 0.37 1.86
CA GLY A 100 4.13 1.75 1.56
C GLY A 100 5.06 2.39 0.54
N GLY A 101 4.51 3.29 -0.29
CA GLY A 101 5.27 4.09 -1.24
C GLY A 101 4.58 5.43 -1.50
N LYS A 102 5.29 6.34 -2.19
CA LYS A 102 4.76 7.66 -2.53
C LYS A 102 5.10 8.06 -3.97
N PRO A 103 4.38 7.56 -4.99
CA PRO A 103 4.55 8.03 -6.35
C PRO A 103 4.17 9.52 -6.46
N ASP A 104 4.90 10.24 -7.31
CA ASP A 104 4.55 11.60 -7.75
C ASP A 104 4.15 11.55 -9.23
N LEU A 105 2.85 11.73 -9.51
CA LEU A 105 2.28 11.61 -10.85
C LEU A 105 1.93 13.00 -11.38
N GLY A 106 2.79 13.54 -12.25
CA GLY A 106 2.63 14.90 -12.80
C GLY A 106 1.78 15.02 -14.07
N ILE A 107 1.33 13.90 -14.65
CA ILE A 107 0.71 13.87 -15.99
C ILE A 107 -0.61 13.09 -15.93
N GLN A 108 -1.72 13.74 -16.27
CA GLN A 108 -3.04 13.10 -16.41
C GLN A 108 -3.02 12.03 -17.50
N GLY A 109 -3.83 10.99 -17.30
CA GLY A 109 -4.04 9.96 -18.31
C GLY A 109 -4.07 8.55 -17.75
N ASN A 110 -3.85 7.61 -18.65
CA ASN A 110 -3.96 6.20 -18.38
C ASN A 110 -2.63 5.67 -17.85
N TRP A 111 -2.57 5.31 -16.58
CA TRP A 111 -1.39 4.77 -15.92
C TRP A 111 -1.48 3.25 -15.78
N GLN A 112 -0.34 2.59 -15.86
CA GLN A 112 -0.17 1.16 -15.59
C GLN A 112 0.82 1.03 -14.45
N ALA A 113 0.58 0.10 -13.53
CA ALA A 113 1.57 -0.25 -12.52
C ALA A 113 2.28 -1.54 -12.93
N LYS A 114 3.50 -1.74 -12.45
CA LYS A 114 4.20 -3.01 -12.46
C LYS A 114 4.90 -3.18 -11.13
N VAL A 115 4.67 -4.32 -10.48
CA VAL A 115 5.38 -4.71 -9.26
C VAL A 115 6.28 -5.90 -9.57
N THR A 116 7.53 -5.83 -9.13
CA THR A 116 8.51 -6.94 -9.20
C THR A 116 9.01 -7.22 -7.80
N TRP A 117 9.24 -8.50 -7.49
CA TRP A 117 9.73 -8.92 -6.18
C TRP A 117 10.45 -10.27 -6.28
N THR A 118 11.13 -10.69 -5.22
CA THR A 118 11.66 -12.04 -5.09
C THR A 118 10.91 -12.79 -3.99
N GLN A 119 10.53 -14.03 -4.27
CA GLN A 119 9.91 -14.94 -3.30
C GLN A 119 10.54 -16.32 -3.46
N ASP A 120 10.96 -16.94 -2.35
CA ASP A 120 11.63 -18.26 -2.35
C ASP A 120 12.81 -18.36 -3.34
N GLY A 121 13.57 -17.26 -3.48
CA GLY A 121 14.71 -17.16 -4.39
C GLY A 121 14.35 -16.97 -5.87
N LYS A 122 13.06 -16.90 -6.22
CA LYS A 122 12.59 -16.71 -7.60
C LYS A 122 12.15 -15.26 -7.84
N PRO A 123 12.59 -14.61 -8.93
CA PRO A 123 12.07 -13.31 -9.33
C PRO A 123 10.65 -13.48 -9.89
N LEU A 124 9.71 -12.73 -9.34
CA LEU A 124 8.32 -12.66 -9.77
C LEU A 124 7.99 -11.24 -10.20
N SER A 125 7.03 -11.12 -11.11
CA SER A 125 6.57 -9.83 -11.59
C SER A 125 5.09 -9.88 -11.91
N TRP A 126 4.42 -8.78 -11.68
CA TRP A 126 3.06 -8.59 -12.08
C TRP A 126 2.84 -7.20 -12.65
N GLY A 127 2.18 -7.15 -13.82
CA GLY A 127 1.74 -5.94 -14.47
C GLY A 127 0.25 -5.71 -14.20
N PHE A 128 -0.06 -4.52 -13.74
CA PHE A 128 -1.42 -4.06 -13.51
C PHE A 128 -2.00 -3.51 -14.81
N GLY A 129 -3.31 -3.70 -14.99
CA GLY A 129 -4.07 -3.02 -16.04
C GLY A 129 -4.09 -1.50 -15.90
N THR A 130 -4.75 -0.85 -16.85
CA THR A 130 -4.86 0.61 -16.90
C THR A 130 -5.71 1.16 -15.76
N MET A 131 -5.19 2.18 -15.07
CA MET A 131 -5.83 3.00 -14.06
C MET A 131 -5.90 4.44 -14.59
N VAL A 132 -7.03 5.12 -14.37
CA VAL A 132 -7.19 6.51 -14.82
C VAL A 132 -6.73 7.44 -13.70
N LEU A 133 -5.87 8.41 -14.07
CA LEU A 133 -5.49 9.55 -13.25
C LEU A 133 -6.30 10.79 -13.64
#